data_AF-V6JGS3-F1
#
_entry.id   AF-V6JGS3-F1
#
_cell.length_a   1.000
_cell.length_b   1.000
_cell.length_c   1.000
_cell.angle_alpha   90.00
_cell.angle_beta   90.00
_cell.angle_gamma   90.00
#
_symmetry.space_group_name_H-M   'P 1'
#
loop_
_entity.id
_entity.type
_entity.pdbx_description
1 polymer ?
#
loop_
_entity_poly.entity_id
_entity_poly.type
_entity_poly.pdbx_seq_one_letter_code
_entity_poly.pdbx_strand_id
1 'polypeptide(L)'
;MTSWREPLWPWLRVLIFLAAAGGIAACALWAAGRYDDVMAFRQASVCHGTAHHGCLVQASGTVVDRRTSESCTTDSNGVEHCTTSYELRVRRPDRTQWLGVDAGTYDDAHRGDPAELRIWHGAVVRMTVDGHTETYSPPSSDSMAWRLSGAWLFLGLGSWAVVSGRPSELIAFPNFGWLWLTIPFVMVVHGVLLGDVPELAWAGLMGAFGVAWMVFAWRM
;
A
#
# COMPACT_ATOMS: atom_id res chain seq x y z
N MET A 1 23.54 21.23 -28.46
CA MET A 1 22.85 20.34 -27.50
C MET A 1 23.90 19.74 -26.56
N THR A 2 24.29 20.46 -25.50
CA THR A 2 25.41 20.06 -24.61
C THR A 2 25.11 20.22 -23.12
N SER A 3 23.94 20.75 -22.74
CA SER A 3 23.59 21.05 -21.35
C SER A 3 23.37 19.82 -20.45
N TRP A 4 23.32 18.60 -20.99
CA TRP A 4 23.00 17.40 -20.23
C TRP A 4 24.19 16.81 -19.45
N ARG A 5 25.42 17.18 -19.79
CA ARG A 5 26.64 16.67 -19.14
C ARG A 5 27.17 17.57 -18.03
N GLU A 6 26.74 18.83 -17.98
CA GLU A 6 27.24 19.77 -17.00
C GLU A 6 26.58 19.54 -15.63
N PRO A 7 27.36 19.56 -14.55
CA PRO A 7 26.81 19.53 -13.21
C PRO A 7 25.87 20.71 -13.00
N LEU A 8 24.67 20.46 -12.47
CA LEU A 8 23.74 21.52 -12.08
C LEU A 8 24.42 22.51 -11.14
N TRP A 9 24.02 23.78 -11.25
CA TRP A 9 24.55 24.86 -10.44
C TRP A 9 24.42 24.54 -8.94
N PRO A 10 25.44 24.83 -8.11
CA PRO A 10 25.54 24.31 -6.75
C PRO A 10 24.37 24.72 -5.85
N TRP A 11 23.82 25.92 -6.02
CA TRP A 11 22.63 26.35 -5.28
C TRP A 11 21.37 25.57 -5.67
N LEU A 12 21.26 25.15 -6.93
CA LEU A 12 20.14 24.34 -7.41
C LEU A 12 20.20 22.93 -6.79
N ARG A 13 21.42 22.37 -6.63
CA ARG A 13 21.63 21.10 -5.91
C ARG A 13 21.20 21.18 -4.46
N VAL A 14 21.57 22.27 -3.78
CA VAL A 14 21.16 22.53 -2.39
C VAL A 14 19.64 22.64 -2.30
N LEU A 15 18.98 23.33 -3.22
CA LEU A 15 17.52 23.40 -3.26
C LEU A 15 16.86 22.04 -3.49
N ILE A 16 17.36 21.23 -4.42
CA ILE A 16 16.84 19.89 -4.69
C ILE A 16 17.03 18.99 -3.46
N PHE A 17 18.20 19.04 -2.83
CA PHE A 17 18.47 18.30 -1.60
C PHE A 17 17.53 18.71 -0.46
N LEU A 18 17.35 20.02 -0.25
CA LEU A 18 16.43 20.53 0.78
C LEU A 18 14.98 20.14 0.48
N ALA A 19 14.56 20.17 -0.79
CA ALA A 19 13.23 19.72 -1.21
C ALA A 19 13.05 18.20 -0.97
N ALA A 20 14.06 17.39 -1.28
CA ALA A 20 14.07 15.96 -1.03
C ALA A 20 14.01 15.65 0.48
N ALA A 21 14.82 16.33 1.29
CA ALA A 21 14.81 16.20 2.74
C ALA A 21 13.46 16.62 3.33
N GLY A 22 12.87 17.70 2.83
CA GLY A 22 11.51 18.12 3.18
C GLY A 22 10.45 17.09 2.80
N GLY A 23 10.55 16.49 1.62
CA GLY A 23 9.68 15.41 1.16
C GLY A 23 9.76 14.18 2.06
N ILE A 24 10.97 13.75 2.43
CA ILE A 24 11.19 12.62 3.36
C ILE A 24 10.59 12.93 4.73
N ALA A 25 10.85 14.12 5.29
CA ALA A 25 10.32 14.51 6.59
C ALA A 25 8.78 14.58 6.58
N ALA A 26 8.18 15.12 5.52
CA ALA A 26 6.74 15.14 5.33
C ALA A 26 6.16 13.72 5.24
N CYS A 27 6.78 12.83 4.46
CA CYS A 27 6.38 11.42 4.38
C CYS A 27 6.48 10.73 5.75
N ALA A 28 7.55 10.97 6.51
CA ALA A 28 7.78 10.36 7.82
C ALA A 28 6.75 10.83 8.87
N LEU A 29 6.49 12.13 8.96
CA LEU A 29 5.48 12.69 9.89
C LEU A 29 4.07 12.17 9.57
N TRP A 30 3.75 12.04 8.29
CA TRP A 30 2.45 11.52 7.86
C TRP A 30 2.33 10.01 8.10
N ALA A 31 3.42 9.26 7.89
CA ALA A 31 3.49 7.84 8.20
C ALA A 31 3.35 7.58 9.70
N ALA A 32 3.98 8.40 10.56
CA ALA A 32 3.84 8.30 12.01
C ALA A 32 2.37 8.45 12.45
N GLY A 33 1.67 9.47 11.95
CA GLY A 33 0.25 9.65 12.29
C GLY A 33 -0.66 8.52 11.82
N ARG A 34 -0.32 7.83 10.72
CA ARG A 34 -1.06 6.63 10.26
C ARG A 34 -0.66 5.36 10.99
N TYR A 35 0.59 5.24 11.38
CA TYR A 35 1.08 4.14 12.21
C TYR A 35 0.40 4.16 13.59
N ASP A 36 0.25 5.33 14.20
CA ASP A 36 -0.46 5.49 15.47
C ASP A 36 -1.93 5.05 15.35
N ASP A 37 -2.60 5.36 14.24
CA ASP A 37 -3.98 4.92 13.95
C ASP A 37 -4.07 3.39 13.77
N VAL A 38 -3.12 2.77 13.05
CA VAL A 38 -3.05 1.31 12.89
C VAL A 38 -2.77 0.62 14.24
N MET A 39 -1.88 1.17 15.06
CA MET A 39 -1.57 0.65 16.38
C MET A 39 -2.76 0.80 17.34
N ALA A 40 -3.44 1.95 17.31
CA ALA A 40 -4.67 2.16 18.05
C ALA A 40 -5.76 1.17 17.61
N PHE A 41 -5.92 0.92 16.31
CA PHE A 41 -6.83 -0.11 15.79
C PHE A 41 -6.48 -1.51 16.30
N ARG A 42 -5.20 -1.90 16.28
CA ARG A 42 -4.75 -3.22 16.78
C ARG A 42 -5.02 -3.41 18.28
N GLN A 43 -5.03 -2.31 19.04
CA GLN A 43 -5.30 -2.31 20.47
C GLN A 43 -6.77 -2.03 20.81
N ALA A 44 -7.60 -1.70 19.81
CA ALA A 44 -8.98 -1.30 20.03
C ALA A 44 -9.86 -2.49 20.43
N SER A 45 -10.56 -2.35 21.55
CA SER A 45 -11.64 -3.25 21.94
C SER A 45 -12.98 -2.82 21.33
N VAL A 46 -13.96 -3.74 21.29
CA VAL A 46 -15.34 -3.42 20.89
C VAL A 46 -15.94 -2.48 21.94
N CYS A 47 -16.59 -1.39 21.52
CA CYS A 47 -17.23 -0.47 22.45
C CYS A 47 -18.42 -1.17 23.14
N HIS A 48 -18.47 -1.15 24.47
CA HIS A 48 -19.69 -1.45 25.23
C HIS A 48 -20.41 -0.12 25.54
N GLY A 49 -21.06 0.49 24.56
CA GLY A 49 -21.79 1.74 24.72
C GLY A 49 -21.51 2.78 23.63
N THR A 50 -21.56 4.07 23.98
CA THR A 50 -21.36 5.18 23.02
C THR A 50 -19.91 5.25 22.54
N ALA A 51 -19.74 5.40 21.22
CA ALA A 51 -18.44 5.49 20.57
C ALA A 51 -17.58 6.60 21.19
N HIS A 52 -16.48 6.23 21.83
CA HIS A 52 -15.42 7.15 22.24
C HIS A 52 -14.15 6.84 21.44
N HIS A 53 -13.30 7.86 21.27
CA HIS A 53 -12.03 7.75 20.54
C HIS A 53 -11.23 6.53 21.02
N GLY A 54 -11.02 5.54 20.14
CA GLY A 54 -10.21 4.35 20.43
C GLY A 54 -10.95 3.01 20.52
N CYS A 55 -12.25 2.92 20.23
CA CYS A 55 -12.98 1.65 20.24
C CYS A 55 -13.73 1.36 18.92
N LEU A 56 -13.94 0.07 18.63
CA LEU A 56 -14.66 -0.39 17.44
C LEU A 56 -16.17 -0.28 17.65
N VAL A 57 -16.83 0.48 16.79
CA VAL A 57 -18.28 0.65 16.83
C VAL A 57 -18.94 -0.55 16.16
N GLN A 58 -19.80 -1.24 16.90
CA GLN A 58 -20.64 -2.29 16.32
C GLN A 58 -21.85 -1.65 15.66
N ALA A 59 -22.12 -2.03 14.41
CA ALA A 59 -23.26 -1.55 13.65
C ALA A 59 -23.95 -2.72 12.95
N SER A 60 -25.27 -2.67 12.88
CA SER A 60 -26.05 -3.63 12.10
C SER A 60 -26.20 -3.12 10.67
N GLY A 61 -26.08 -4.03 9.71
CA GLY A 61 -26.36 -3.81 8.31
C GLY A 61 -27.22 -4.93 7.74
N THR A 62 -27.60 -4.79 6.49
CA THR A 62 -28.35 -5.82 5.76
C THR A 62 -27.75 -5.98 4.37
N VAL A 63 -27.58 -7.22 3.92
CA VAL A 63 -27.17 -7.49 2.55
C VAL A 63 -28.33 -7.14 1.62
N VAL A 64 -28.10 -6.18 0.73
CA VAL A 64 -29.11 -5.69 -0.21
C VAL A 64 -28.84 -6.11 -1.64
N ASP A 65 -27.61 -6.52 -1.95
CA ASP A 65 -27.25 -6.97 -3.29
C ASP A 65 -25.99 -7.84 -3.30
N ARG A 66 -25.78 -8.55 -4.40
CA ARG A 66 -24.63 -9.44 -4.63
C ARG A 66 -24.12 -9.23 -6.04
N ARG A 67 -22.80 -9.25 -6.23
CA ARG A 67 -22.18 -9.17 -7.55
C ARG A 67 -20.94 -10.06 -7.61
N THR A 68 -20.75 -10.68 -8.76
CA THR A 68 -19.49 -11.32 -9.15
C THR A 68 -18.90 -10.54 -10.32
N SER A 69 -17.58 -10.33 -10.29
CA SER A 69 -16.83 -9.73 -11.38
C SER A 69 -15.62 -10.59 -11.69
N GLU A 70 -15.29 -10.78 -12.95
CA GLU A 70 -14.11 -11.53 -13.38
C GLU A 70 -13.14 -10.57 -14.06
N SER A 71 -11.87 -10.65 -13.70
CA SER A 71 -10.80 -9.88 -14.33
C SER A 71 -9.76 -10.84 -14.86
N CYS A 72 -9.59 -10.84 -16.19
CA CYS A 72 -8.62 -11.69 -16.87
C CYS A 72 -7.42 -10.86 -17.34
N THR A 73 -6.22 -11.39 -17.07
CA THR A 73 -4.96 -10.84 -17.56
C THR A 73 -4.25 -11.91 -18.37
N THR A 74 -3.85 -11.57 -19.59
CA THR A 74 -3.06 -12.46 -20.46
C THR A 74 -1.58 -12.23 -20.23
N ASP A 75 -0.83 -13.28 -19.96
CA ASP A 75 0.62 -13.21 -19.83
C ASP A 75 1.30 -13.04 -21.21
N SER A 76 2.62 -12.81 -21.21
CA SER A 76 3.40 -12.68 -22.44
C SER A 76 3.52 -13.97 -23.27
N ASN A 77 3.08 -15.11 -22.72
CA ASN A 77 3.06 -16.41 -23.40
C ASN A 77 1.67 -16.70 -24.00
N GLY A 78 0.70 -15.79 -23.86
CA GLY A 78 -0.67 -15.96 -24.35
C GLY A 78 -1.57 -16.78 -23.42
N VAL A 79 -1.12 -17.08 -22.20
CA VAL A 79 -1.92 -17.76 -21.17
C VAL A 79 -2.78 -16.74 -20.45
N GLU A 80 -4.09 -16.98 -20.45
CA GLU A 80 -5.06 -16.15 -19.76
C GLU A 80 -5.23 -16.58 -18.31
N HIS A 81 -5.00 -15.65 -17.38
CA HIS A 81 -5.25 -15.82 -15.96
C HIS A 81 -6.45 -14.98 -15.54
N CYS A 82 -7.57 -15.64 -15.23
CA CYS A 82 -8.78 -14.99 -14.74
C CYS A 82 -8.86 -15.07 -13.22
N THR A 83 -9.15 -13.93 -12.59
CA THR A 83 -9.41 -13.82 -11.16
C THR A 83 -10.85 -13.37 -10.95
N THR A 84 -11.61 -14.19 -10.22
CA THR A 84 -13.00 -13.88 -9.86
C THR A 84 -13.03 -13.15 -8.53
N SER A 85 -13.70 -12.00 -8.51
CA SER A 85 -13.96 -11.16 -7.34
C SER A 85 -15.44 -11.23 -6.97
N TYR A 86 -15.70 -11.44 -5.68
CA TYR A 86 -17.05 -11.51 -5.12
C TYR A 86 -17.32 -10.29 -4.25
N GLU A 87 -18.48 -9.66 -4.44
CA GLU A 87 -18.84 -8.45 -3.72
C GLU A 87 -20.27 -8.54 -3.17
N LEU A 88 -20.45 -8.13 -1.92
CA LEU A 88 -21.74 -7.95 -1.27
C LEU A 88 -22.03 -6.46 -1.11
N ARG A 89 -23.25 -6.04 -1.44
CA ARG A 89 -23.72 -4.69 -1.15
C ARG A 89 -24.42 -4.70 0.20
N VAL A 90 -23.87 -3.96 1.15
CA VAL A 90 -24.43 -3.87 2.50
C VAL A 90 -25.01 -2.48 2.74
N ARG A 91 -26.27 -2.45 3.18
CA ARG A 91 -26.96 -1.23 3.60
C ARG A 91 -26.84 -1.07 5.10
N ARG A 92 -26.39 0.11 5.51
CA ARG A 92 -26.37 0.59 6.89
C ARG A 92 -27.32 1.78 7.04
N PRO A 93 -27.64 2.21 8.28
CA PRO A 93 -28.48 3.39 8.52
C PRO A 93 -27.94 4.68 7.88
N ASP A 94 -26.61 4.81 7.78
CA ASP A 94 -25.91 5.99 7.28
C ASP A 94 -25.56 5.91 5.78
N ARG A 95 -25.21 4.72 5.27
CA ARG A 95 -24.77 4.55 3.87
C ARG A 95 -24.95 3.12 3.34
N THR A 96 -24.96 2.99 2.02
CA THR A 96 -24.86 1.69 1.33
C THR A 96 -23.51 1.61 0.61
N GLN A 97 -22.81 0.49 0.72
CA GLN A 97 -21.51 0.30 0.05
C GLN A 97 -21.32 -1.15 -0.41
N TRP A 98 -20.44 -1.34 -1.39
CA TRP A 98 -19.95 -2.65 -1.81
C TRP A 98 -18.76 -3.06 -0.95
N LEU A 99 -18.72 -4.33 -0.59
CA LEU A 99 -17.66 -4.96 0.20
C LEU A 99 -17.25 -6.25 -0.49
N GLY A 100 -15.96 -6.40 -0.79
CA GLY A 100 -15.42 -7.65 -1.30
C GLY A 100 -15.55 -8.75 -0.26
N VAL A 101 -15.80 -9.99 -0.68
CA VAL A 101 -15.87 -11.15 0.21
C VAL A 101 -15.17 -12.33 -0.44
N ASP A 102 -14.84 -13.33 0.35
CA ASP A 102 -14.42 -14.63 -0.15
C ASP A 102 -15.58 -15.39 -0.80
N ALA A 103 -15.24 -16.45 -1.54
CA ALA A 103 -16.23 -17.24 -2.28
C ALA A 103 -17.23 -17.94 -1.35
N GLY A 104 -16.78 -18.43 -0.18
CA GLY A 104 -17.63 -19.14 0.77
C GLY A 104 -18.68 -18.22 1.40
N THR A 105 -18.25 -17.06 1.89
CA THR A 105 -19.14 -16.01 2.40
C THR A 105 -20.08 -15.53 1.30
N TYR A 106 -19.60 -15.39 0.06
CA TYR A 106 -20.48 -15.03 -1.05
C TYR A 106 -21.58 -16.06 -1.23
N ASP A 107 -21.24 -17.34 -1.33
CA ASP A 107 -22.20 -18.41 -1.63
C ASP A 107 -23.28 -18.53 -0.55
N ASP A 108 -22.89 -18.41 0.71
CA ASP A 108 -23.80 -18.54 1.86
C ASP A 108 -24.60 -17.26 2.17
N ALA A 109 -24.07 -16.07 1.87
CA ALA A 109 -24.75 -14.80 2.14
C ALA A 109 -25.88 -14.53 1.13
N HIS A 110 -27.09 -14.25 1.61
CA HIS A 110 -28.26 -13.95 0.79
C HIS A 110 -28.77 -12.52 0.98
N ARG A 111 -29.52 -12.03 -0.03
CA ARG A 111 -30.17 -10.72 0.06
C ARG A 111 -31.24 -10.77 1.16
N GLY A 112 -31.15 -9.85 2.11
CA GLY A 112 -32.00 -9.79 3.29
C GLY A 112 -31.29 -10.22 4.57
N ASP A 113 -30.11 -10.85 4.45
CA ASP A 113 -29.43 -11.38 5.62
C ASP A 113 -28.89 -10.26 6.51
N PRO A 114 -28.97 -10.45 7.85
CA PRO A 114 -28.38 -9.52 8.79
C PRO A 114 -26.85 -9.60 8.69
N ALA A 115 -26.21 -8.43 8.61
CA ALA A 115 -24.77 -8.29 8.63
C ALA A 115 -24.35 -7.56 9.91
N GLU A 116 -23.46 -8.16 10.70
CA GLU A 116 -22.82 -7.47 11.81
C GLU A 116 -21.53 -6.81 11.33
N LEU A 117 -21.43 -5.50 11.50
CA LEU A 117 -20.30 -4.71 11.03
C LEU A 117 -19.54 -4.15 12.21
N ARG A 118 -18.21 -4.18 12.15
CA ARG A 118 -17.35 -3.39 13.04
C ARG A 118 -16.75 -2.26 12.24
N ILE A 119 -16.87 -1.06 12.79
CA ILE A 119 -16.49 0.18 12.14
C ILE A 119 -15.37 0.84 12.93
N TRP A 120 -14.31 1.23 12.22
CA TRP A 120 -13.21 2.05 12.73
C TRP A 120 -13.16 3.36 11.94
N HIS A 121 -13.31 4.50 12.61
CA HIS A 121 -13.32 5.83 11.98
C HIS A 121 -14.19 5.94 10.69
N GLY A 122 -15.35 5.28 10.67
CA GLY A 122 -16.29 5.29 9.53
C GLY A 122 -16.02 4.25 8.44
N ALA A 123 -14.89 3.54 8.50
CA ALA A 123 -14.56 2.42 7.61
C ALA A 123 -14.98 1.08 8.23
N VAL A 124 -15.51 0.17 7.40
CA VAL A 124 -15.82 -1.21 7.85
C VAL A 124 -14.51 -1.99 7.89
N VAL A 125 -14.16 -2.50 9.06
CA VAL A 125 -12.94 -3.29 9.28
C VAL A 125 -13.22 -4.77 9.50
N ARG A 126 -14.46 -5.11 9.84
CA ARG A 126 -14.91 -6.48 9.95
C ARG A 126 -16.38 -6.57 9.59
N MET A 127 -16.74 -7.61 8.88
CA MET A 127 -18.13 -7.95 8.58
C MET A 127 -18.34 -9.40 8.96
N THR A 128 -19.45 -9.68 9.64
CA THR A 128 -19.91 -11.03 9.91
C THR A 128 -21.28 -11.21 9.29
N VAL A 129 -21.42 -12.17 8.37
CA VAL A 129 -22.67 -12.51 7.68
C VAL A 129 -22.79 -14.03 7.69
N ASP A 130 -23.95 -14.52 8.13
CA ASP A 130 -24.25 -15.96 8.21
C ASP A 130 -23.14 -16.81 8.88
N GLY A 131 -22.54 -16.28 9.94
CA GLY A 131 -21.45 -16.95 10.67
C GLY A 131 -20.06 -16.82 10.05
N HIS A 132 -19.94 -16.37 8.81
CA HIS A 132 -18.65 -16.07 8.18
C HIS A 132 -18.13 -14.71 8.62
N THR A 133 -16.83 -14.61 8.88
CA THR A 133 -16.19 -13.37 9.35
C THR A 133 -15.13 -12.90 8.37
N GLU A 134 -15.42 -11.79 7.72
CA GLU A 134 -14.53 -11.10 6.81
C GLU A 134 -13.80 -9.96 7.53
N THR A 135 -12.49 -9.88 7.34
CA THR A 135 -11.66 -8.83 7.93
C THR A 135 -11.10 -7.95 6.82
N TYR A 136 -11.33 -6.66 6.93
CA TYR A 136 -10.86 -5.66 5.97
C TYR A 136 -9.71 -4.88 6.56
N SER A 137 -8.70 -4.61 5.73
CA SER A 137 -7.64 -3.69 6.08
C SER A 137 -8.21 -2.27 6.23
N PRO A 138 -7.85 -1.54 7.29
CA PRO A 138 -8.30 -0.16 7.44
C PRO A 138 -7.76 0.68 6.27
N PRO A 139 -8.49 1.70 5.77
CA PRO A 139 -8.07 2.50 4.61
C PRO A 139 -6.71 3.19 4.77
N SER A 140 -6.19 3.26 6.00
CA SER A 140 -4.86 3.75 6.32
C SER A 140 -3.73 2.85 5.81
N SER A 141 -3.94 1.54 5.58
CA SER A 141 -2.90 0.59 5.15
C SER A 141 -2.55 0.73 3.66
N ASP A 142 -3.55 0.80 2.77
CA ASP A 142 -3.32 0.85 1.31
C ASP A 142 -2.62 2.14 0.88
N SER A 143 -2.89 3.22 1.62
CA SER A 143 -2.26 4.52 1.44
C SER A 143 -0.79 4.56 1.89
N MET A 144 -0.32 3.59 2.69
CA MET A 144 1.00 3.66 3.32
C MET A 144 2.12 3.17 2.40
N ALA A 145 1.86 2.11 1.61
CA ALA A 145 2.82 1.55 0.67
C ALA A 145 3.24 2.55 -0.42
N TRP A 146 2.28 3.15 -1.14
CA TRP A 146 2.57 4.15 -2.18
C TRP A 146 3.33 5.37 -1.65
N ARG A 147 3.06 5.78 -0.41
CA ARG A 147 3.69 6.96 0.18
C ARG A 147 5.10 6.69 0.69
N LEU A 148 5.35 5.48 1.19
CA LEU A 148 6.71 5.03 1.51
C LEU A 148 7.54 4.83 0.24
N SER A 149 6.93 4.41 -0.88
CA SER A 149 7.57 4.49 -2.20
C SER A 149 7.96 5.93 -2.55
N GLY A 150 7.09 6.90 -2.28
CA GLY A 150 7.40 8.33 -2.43
C GLY A 150 8.62 8.76 -1.61
N ALA A 151 8.72 8.35 -0.34
CA ALA A 151 9.87 8.63 0.51
C ALA A 151 11.17 8.05 -0.07
N TRP A 152 11.12 6.83 -0.61
CA TRP A 152 12.25 6.20 -1.31
C TRP A 152 12.67 6.99 -2.56
N LEU A 153 11.72 7.48 -3.34
CA LEU A 153 11.99 8.33 -4.51
C LEU A 153 12.69 9.64 -4.11
N PHE A 154 12.24 10.29 -3.03
CA PHE A 154 12.92 11.48 -2.50
C PHE A 154 14.33 11.14 -1.97
N LEU A 155 14.51 9.99 -1.36
CA LEU A 155 15.82 9.50 -0.93
C LEU A 155 16.78 9.31 -2.11
N GLY A 156 16.30 8.70 -3.19
CA GLY A 156 17.07 8.56 -4.43
C GLY A 156 17.42 9.91 -5.05
N LEU A 157 16.46 10.85 -5.07
CA LEU A 157 16.67 12.20 -5.60
C LEU A 157 17.68 13.01 -4.76
N GLY A 158 17.59 12.94 -3.43
CA GLY A 158 18.52 13.60 -2.52
C GLY A 158 19.93 13.02 -2.66
N SER A 159 20.04 11.69 -2.72
CA SER A 159 21.33 11.01 -2.95
C SER A 159 21.95 11.40 -4.29
N TRP A 160 21.15 11.47 -5.36
CA TRP A 160 21.61 11.93 -6.67
C TRP A 160 22.11 13.39 -6.64
N ALA A 161 21.39 14.28 -5.95
CA ALA A 161 21.76 15.70 -5.85
C ALA A 161 23.10 15.90 -5.13
N VAL A 162 23.42 15.05 -4.15
CA VAL A 162 24.68 15.07 -3.39
C VAL A 162 25.83 14.45 -4.18
N VAL A 163 25.62 13.26 -4.76
CA VAL A 163 26.69 12.48 -5.40
C VAL A 163 27.07 13.03 -6.77
N SER A 164 26.07 13.34 -7.60
CA SER A 164 26.27 13.57 -9.02
C SER A 164 25.81 14.95 -9.44
N GLY A 165 24.51 15.25 -9.23
CA GLY A 165 23.81 16.42 -9.71
C GLY A 165 23.91 16.64 -11.23
N ARG A 166 24.16 15.59 -12.01
CA ARG A 166 24.16 15.60 -13.49
C ARG A 166 22.90 14.93 -14.02
N PRO A 167 22.11 15.61 -14.90
CA PRO A 167 20.86 15.05 -15.40
C PRO A 167 21.07 13.83 -16.31
N SER A 168 22.24 13.71 -16.98
CA SER A 168 22.59 12.49 -17.73
C SER A 168 22.70 11.24 -16.87
N GLU A 169 23.02 11.38 -15.58
CA GLU A 169 23.20 10.26 -14.66
C GLU A 169 21.88 9.78 -14.03
N LEU A 170 20.79 10.56 -14.14
CA LEU A 170 19.44 10.09 -13.79
C LEU A 170 18.87 9.09 -14.81
N ILE A 171 19.33 9.16 -16.06
CA ILE A 171 18.76 8.42 -17.21
C ILE A 171 19.72 7.31 -17.69
N ALA A 172 20.96 7.29 -17.19
CA ALA A 172 21.93 6.26 -17.54
C ALA A 172 21.50 4.88 -17.01
N PHE A 173 21.47 3.88 -17.89
CA PHE A 173 21.06 2.49 -17.63
C PHE A 173 21.64 1.85 -16.34
N PRO A 174 22.91 2.08 -15.93
CA PRO A 174 23.46 1.54 -14.69
C PRO A 174 22.80 2.13 -13.42
N ASN A 175 22.30 3.37 -13.51
CA ASN A 175 21.69 4.08 -12.40
C ASN A 175 20.18 3.84 -12.29
N PHE A 176 19.56 3.02 -13.15
CA PHE A 176 18.18 2.53 -12.89
C PHE A 176 18.13 1.50 -11.75
N GLY A 177 19.27 0.97 -11.30
CA GLY A 177 19.34 -0.02 -10.23
C GLY A 177 18.73 0.44 -8.89
N TRP A 178 18.79 1.73 -8.57
CA TRP A 178 18.18 2.25 -7.33
C TRP A 178 16.64 2.30 -7.43
N LEU A 179 16.08 2.48 -8.64
CA LEU A 179 14.64 2.35 -8.87
C LEU A 179 14.21 0.89 -8.75
N TRP A 180 15.05 -0.05 -9.12
CA TRP A 180 14.79 -1.49 -8.95
C TRP A 180 14.67 -1.88 -7.47
N LEU A 181 15.34 -1.16 -6.56
CA LEU A 181 15.19 -1.34 -5.11
C LEU A 181 13.87 -0.82 -4.54
N THR A 182 13.06 -0.10 -5.32
CA THR A 182 11.71 0.31 -4.88
C THR A 182 10.82 -0.91 -4.61
N ILE A 183 10.88 -1.93 -5.47
CA ILE A 183 10.05 -3.14 -5.39
C ILE A 183 10.31 -3.91 -4.09
N PRO A 184 11.56 -4.33 -3.77
CA PRO A 184 11.83 -5.00 -2.50
C PRO A 184 11.57 -4.10 -1.30
N PHE A 185 11.79 -2.78 -1.39
CA PHE A 185 11.46 -1.88 -0.29
C PHE A 185 9.95 -1.86 0.02
N VAL A 186 9.10 -1.79 -1.00
CA VAL A 186 7.64 -1.85 -0.84
C VAL A 186 7.21 -3.20 -0.26
N MET A 187 7.79 -4.31 -0.76
CA MET A 187 7.50 -5.65 -0.24
C MET A 187 7.93 -5.83 1.21
N VAL A 188 9.08 -5.29 1.63
CA VAL A 188 9.49 -5.29 3.05
C VAL A 188 8.47 -4.54 3.90
N VAL A 189 8.06 -3.34 3.45
CA VAL A 189 7.09 -2.53 4.17
C VAL A 189 5.75 -3.26 4.29
N HIS A 190 5.26 -3.86 3.21
CA HIS A 190 3.99 -4.59 3.18
C HIS A 190 4.04 -5.84 4.06
N GLY A 191 5.09 -6.66 3.91
CA GLY A 191 5.31 -7.87 4.70
C GLY A 191 5.47 -7.58 6.20
N VAL A 192 6.14 -6.49 6.58
CA VAL A 192 6.22 -6.07 8.00
C VAL A 192 4.87 -5.57 8.51
N LEU A 193 4.10 -4.84 7.70
CA LEU A 193 2.80 -4.32 8.10
C LEU A 193 1.74 -5.43 8.25
N LEU A 194 1.70 -6.38 7.31
CA LEU A 194 0.70 -7.44 7.27
C LEU A 194 1.14 -8.73 7.97
N GLY A 195 2.43 -8.86 8.30
CA GLY A 195 2.98 -10.08 8.90
C GLY A 195 3.17 -11.22 7.90
N ASP A 196 3.30 -10.90 6.61
CA ASP A 196 3.41 -11.88 5.53
C ASP A 196 4.88 -12.29 5.28
N VAL A 197 5.27 -13.43 5.85
CA VAL A 197 6.64 -13.99 5.80
C VAL A 197 7.10 -14.32 4.37
N PRO A 198 6.28 -14.95 3.50
CA PRO A 198 6.61 -15.16 2.09
C PRO A 198 7.00 -13.88 1.35
N GLU A 199 6.31 -12.78 1.62
CA GLU A 199 6.55 -11.49 0.96
C GLU A 199 7.91 -10.90 1.38
N LEU A 200 8.29 -11.06 2.66
CA LEU A 200 9.61 -10.67 3.18
C LEU A 200 10.75 -11.48 2.54
N ALA A 201 10.52 -12.77 2.29
CA ALA A 201 11.52 -13.63 1.63
C ALA A 201 11.77 -13.18 0.17
N TRP A 202 10.70 -12.86 -0.55
CA TRP A 202 10.78 -12.29 -1.90
C TRP A 202 11.47 -10.92 -1.92
N ALA A 203 11.16 -10.08 -0.93
CA ALA A 203 11.81 -8.78 -0.79
C ALA A 203 13.32 -8.91 -0.59
N GLY A 204 13.78 -9.87 0.22
CA GLY A 204 15.20 -10.15 0.42
C GLY A 204 15.90 -10.61 -0.88
N LEU A 205 15.27 -11.51 -1.63
CA LEU A 205 15.78 -11.99 -2.93
C LEU A 205 15.93 -10.86 -3.95
N MET A 206 14.88 -10.06 -4.12
CA MET A 206 14.86 -8.95 -5.07
C MET A 206 15.82 -7.83 -4.65
N GLY A 207 15.97 -7.57 -3.34
CA GLY A 207 16.95 -6.64 -2.81
C GLY A 207 18.40 -7.08 -3.09
N ALA A 208 18.72 -8.34 -2.84
CA ALA A 208 20.04 -8.91 -3.12
C ALA A 208 20.37 -8.86 -4.63
N PHE A 209 19.39 -9.16 -5.49
CA PHE A 209 19.54 -9.06 -6.93
C PHE A 209 19.79 -7.61 -7.39
N GLY A 210 19.02 -6.64 -6.89
CA GLY A 210 19.20 -5.23 -7.22
C GLY A 210 20.57 -4.68 -6.81
N VAL A 211 21.06 -5.07 -5.63
CA VAL A 211 22.42 -4.72 -5.17
C VAL A 211 23.48 -5.37 -6.05
N ALA A 212 23.36 -6.66 -6.35
CA ALA A 212 24.29 -7.37 -7.21
C ALA A 212 24.34 -6.75 -8.62
N TRP A 213 23.18 -6.40 -9.19
CA TRP A 213 23.08 -5.72 -10.47
C TRP A 213 23.76 -4.36 -10.46
N MET A 214 23.55 -3.52 -9.43
CA MET A 214 24.23 -2.23 -9.33
C MET A 214 25.75 -2.38 -9.28
N VAL A 215 26.27 -3.36 -8.53
CA VAL A 215 27.71 -3.63 -8.47
C VAL A 215 28.25 -4.12 -9.82
N PHE A 216 27.51 -4.97 -10.52
CA PHE A 216 27.94 -5.55 -11.79
C PHE A 216 27.85 -4.54 -12.94
N ALA A 217 26.77 -3.77 -13.01
CA ALA A 217 26.53 -2.75 -14.03
C ALA A 217 27.49 -1.55 -13.90
N TRP A 218 28.05 -1.30 -12.71
CA TRP A 218 29.11 -0.31 -12.50
C TRP A 218 30.50 -0.78 -12.96
N ARG A 219 30.69 -2.09 -13.15
CA ARG A 219 31.96 -2.69 -13.58
C ARG A 219 32.06 -2.94 -15.09
N MET A 220 30.96 -2.78 -15.83
CA MET A 220 30.90 -2.87 -17.30
C MET A 220 30.91 -1.48 -17.92
#